data_AF-A0A2V3YBE5-F1
#
_entry.id   AF-A0A2V3YBE5-F1
#
_cell.length_a   1.000
_cell.length_b   1.000
_cell.length_c   1.000
_cell.angle_alpha   90.00
_cell.angle_beta   90.00
_cell.angle_gamma   90.00
#
_symmetry.space_group_name_H-M   'P 1'
#
loop_
_entity.id
_entity.type
_entity.pdbx_description
1 polymer ?
#
loop_
_entity_poly.entity_id
_entity_poly.type
_entity_poly.pdbx_seq_one_letter_code
_entity_poly.pdbx_strand_id
1 'polypeptide(L)'
;MGEIIQQKSMNSGAEENPAQMDAGVRAAENESAVIAPSGRGERKKREIRLLLASGVLFALSLLFQLLARLVPGFGEWYAVTVYPVIVGTLGRISGIFPFSVVESAVYFLIAAAVWYTITHIRRIKMVLVRALLLLTGIFFLFTFNCGVNYYRKPFSSYSGLEVRKSSKDDLTELCAVLTKTVNQYCEDGVGAAMDMKDANREGVAAMRRLGEQYPQLAGYYPRPKPLAWSYFFSVQQLCGQYSPFTVEANYNREMPDYNIPHTICHELSHLRGFMREDEANFIGYLACIGSDSPSYRYSGYLTGWVYATNALAKTDMDAYLELCGALDERAWVDLRGNNEFWARYDGKAAEVSNQLNDTYLKINSQADGVKSYGRVVDLMLAYARKQADSLAGEE
;
A
#
# COMPACT_ATOMS: atom_id res chain seq x y z
N MET A 1 -23.28 -68.09 -7.05
CA MET A 1 -23.08 -66.64 -6.78
C MET A 1 -22.11 -66.15 -7.84
N GLY A 2 -22.49 -66.02 -9.11
CA GLY A 2 -23.57 -65.19 -9.67
C GLY A 2 -22.90 -64.06 -10.46
N GLU A 3 -21.99 -64.32 -11.41
CA GLU A 3 -22.06 -64.96 -12.74
C GLU A 3 -22.53 -64.04 -13.89
N ILE A 4 -21.65 -63.96 -14.88
CA ILE A 4 -21.70 -63.24 -16.16
C ILE A 4 -22.73 -63.91 -17.07
N ILE A 5 -23.67 -63.16 -17.66
CA ILE A 5 -24.38 -63.57 -18.89
C ILE A 5 -24.69 -62.34 -19.75
N GLN A 6 -24.04 -62.25 -20.92
CA GLN A 6 -24.54 -61.50 -22.08
C GLN A 6 -24.98 -62.54 -23.13
N GLN A 7 -26.20 -62.37 -23.64
CA GLN A 7 -26.90 -63.35 -24.47
C GLN A 7 -26.51 -63.25 -25.95
N LYS A 8 -26.58 -64.39 -26.64
CA LYS A 8 -26.07 -64.72 -27.97
C LYS A 8 -27.23 -64.88 -28.97
N SER A 9 -27.07 -64.42 -30.21
CA SER A 9 -27.58 -65.07 -31.45
C SER A 9 -26.82 -64.48 -32.66
N MET A 10 -26.05 -65.24 -33.46
CA MET A 10 -26.46 -66.12 -34.58
C MET A 10 -27.27 -65.36 -35.65
N ASN A 11 -27.01 -65.42 -36.97
CA ASN A 11 -26.17 -66.27 -37.82
C ASN A 11 -26.09 -65.69 -39.26
N SER A 12 -25.21 -66.29 -40.09
CA SER A 12 -25.17 -66.34 -41.58
C SER A 12 -25.04 -65.02 -42.37
N GLY A 13 -24.20 -64.84 -43.39
CA GLY A 13 -23.51 -65.80 -44.25
C GLY A 13 -24.02 -65.62 -45.69
N ALA A 14 -23.28 -64.90 -46.53
CA ALA A 14 -23.35 -64.97 -47.99
C ALA A 14 -22.12 -64.28 -48.62
N GLU A 15 -21.28 -65.06 -49.28
CA GLU A 15 -20.31 -64.59 -50.28
C GLU A 15 -21.07 -64.16 -51.55
N GLU A 16 -20.61 -63.11 -52.25
CA GLU A 16 -20.53 -63.14 -53.72
C GLU A 16 -19.56 -62.08 -54.30
N ASN A 17 -18.75 -62.62 -55.22
CA ASN A 17 -17.71 -62.17 -56.16
C ASN A 17 -17.64 -60.71 -56.70
N PRO A 18 -16.45 -60.25 -57.18
CA PRO A 18 -16.16 -58.91 -57.67
C PRO A 18 -16.27 -58.80 -59.20
N ALA A 19 -16.96 -57.78 -59.70
CA ALA A 19 -16.72 -57.10 -60.97
C ALA A 19 -17.81 -56.05 -61.19
N GLN A 20 -17.47 -54.96 -61.88
CA GLN A 20 -18.32 -53.82 -62.28
C GLN A 20 -18.48 -52.76 -61.18
N MET A 21 -18.17 -51.48 -61.35
CA MET A 21 -17.86 -50.65 -62.52
C MET A 21 -17.17 -49.40 -61.97
N ASP A 22 -15.87 -49.26 -62.17
CA ASP A 22 -15.27 -48.31 -63.13
C ASP A 22 -16.25 -47.29 -63.75
N ALA A 23 -16.76 -46.35 -62.95
CA ALA A 23 -17.44 -45.14 -63.45
C ALA A 23 -17.54 -43.98 -62.42
N GLY A 24 -16.76 -43.99 -61.34
CA GLY A 24 -16.89 -43.00 -60.25
C GLY A 24 -15.67 -42.10 -59.97
N VAL A 25 -14.53 -42.34 -60.62
CA VAL A 25 -13.23 -41.77 -60.18
C VAL A 25 -12.84 -40.48 -60.92
N ARG A 26 -13.73 -39.86 -61.71
CA ARG A 26 -13.38 -38.65 -62.49
C ARG A 26 -14.28 -37.43 -62.28
N ALA A 27 -14.95 -37.32 -61.13
CA ALA A 27 -15.76 -36.13 -60.82
C ALA A 27 -15.73 -35.71 -59.34
N ALA A 28 -14.62 -35.95 -58.63
CA ALA A 28 -14.48 -35.54 -57.22
C ALA A 28 -13.15 -34.82 -56.92
N GLU A 29 -12.47 -34.27 -57.92
CA GLU A 29 -11.21 -33.53 -57.73
C GLU A 29 -11.34 -32.01 -57.90
N ASN A 30 -12.55 -31.46 -58.02
CA ASN A 30 -12.66 -30.03 -58.26
C ASN A 30 -13.95 -29.42 -57.68
N GLU A 31 -14.09 -29.44 -56.36
CA GLU A 31 -14.91 -28.44 -55.67
C GLU A 31 -14.54 -28.36 -54.17
N SER A 32 -14.42 -27.13 -53.67
CA SER A 32 -14.10 -26.69 -52.29
C SER A 32 -12.64 -26.87 -51.82
N ALA A 33 -11.68 -26.08 -52.33
CA ALA A 33 -11.43 -24.69 -51.93
C ALA A 33 -11.42 -24.43 -50.40
N VAL A 34 -10.19 -24.36 -49.86
CA VAL A 34 -9.73 -23.40 -48.84
C VAL A 34 -10.45 -23.43 -47.48
N ILE A 35 -10.04 -24.35 -46.61
CA ILE A 35 -10.11 -24.11 -45.16
C ILE A 35 -8.95 -23.16 -44.81
N ALA A 36 -9.28 -21.89 -44.56
CA ALA A 36 -8.34 -20.81 -44.35
C ALA A 36 -7.32 -21.05 -43.20
N PRO A 37 -6.06 -20.59 -43.34
CA PRO A 37 -5.10 -20.49 -42.24
C PRO A 37 -5.38 -19.27 -41.33
N SER A 38 -6.65 -18.88 -41.15
CA SER A 38 -7.07 -17.61 -40.53
C SER A 38 -6.61 -17.49 -39.07
N GLY A 39 -6.59 -18.59 -38.31
CA GLY A 39 -6.26 -18.58 -36.87
C GLY A 39 -4.82 -18.20 -36.53
N ARG A 40 -3.83 -18.50 -37.39
CA ARG A 40 -2.42 -18.19 -37.11
C ARG A 40 -2.10 -16.72 -37.38
N GLY A 41 -2.69 -16.15 -38.44
CA GLY A 41 -2.56 -14.74 -38.80
C GLY A 41 -3.25 -13.82 -37.78
N GLU A 42 -4.49 -14.14 -37.41
CA GLU A 42 -5.26 -13.46 -36.36
C GLU A 42 -4.51 -13.43 -35.02
N ARG A 43 -3.96 -14.58 -34.61
CA ARG A 43 -3.20 -14.69 -33.36
C ARG A 43 -1.91 -13.87 -33.38
N LYS A 44 -1.16 -13.88 -34.49
CA LYS A 44 0.06 -13.05 -34.65
C LYS A 44 -0.29 -11.56 -34.60
N LYS A 45 -1.37 -11.13 -35.25
CA LYS A 45 -1.87 -9.74 -35.18
C LYS A 45 -2.22 -9.35 -33.74
N ARG A 46 -2.91 -10.23 -33.00
CA ARG A 46 -3.24 -9.99 -31.58
C ARG A 46 -1.99 -9.87 -30.70
N GLU A 47 -1.01 -10.76 -30.86
CA GLU A 47 0.26 -10.68 -30.13
C GLU A 47 0.99 -9.35 -30.40
N ILE A 48 1.03 -8.89 -31.65
CA ILE A 48 1.63 -7.59 -32.01
C ILE A 48 0.89 -6.43 -31.32
N ARG A 49 -0.44 -6.43 -31.31
CA ARG A 49 -1.22 -5.38 -30.63
C ARG A 49 -0.93 -5.33 -29.12
N LEU A 50 -0.81 -6.48 -28.46
CA LEU A 50 -0.48 -6.54 -27.03
C LEU A 50 0.94 -6.02 -26.76
N LEU A 51 1.91 -6.38 -27.61
CA LEU A 51 3.28 -5.87 -27.50
C LEU A 51 3.36 -4.35 -27.71
N LEU A 52 2.61 -3.82 -28.68
CA LEU A 52 2.51 -2.38 -28.89
C LEU A 52 1.88 -1.69 -27.68
N ALA A 53 0.80 -2.24 -27.12
CA ALA A 53 0.19 -1.70 -25.91
C ALA A 53 1.16 -1.71 -24.71
N SER A 54 1.91 -2.81 -24.51
CA SER A 54 2.96 -2.88 -23.49
C SER A 54 4.04 -1.82 -23.69
N GLY A 55 4.50 -1.62 -24.92
CA GLY A 55 5.49 -0.60 -25.26
C GLY A 55 4.97 0.81 -24.97
N VAL A 56 3.72 1.11 -25.31
CA VAL A 56 3.09 2.41 -25.02
C VAL A 56 2.96 2.64 -23.52
N LEU A 57 2.45 1.66 -22.76
CA LEU A 57 2.33 1.77 -21.30
C LEU A 57 3.70 2.02 -20.65
N PHE A 58 4.71 1.24 -21.03
CA PHE A 58 6.07 1.41 -20.51
C PHE A 58 6.66 2.78 -20.85
N ALA A 59 6.51 3.23 -22.11
CA ALA A 59 7.01 4.52 -22.55
C ALA A 59 6.33 5.69 -21.80
N LEU A 60 5.02 5.61 -21.57
CA LEU A 60 4.28 6.61 -20.78
C LEU A 60 4.74 6.62 -19.32
N SER A 61 4.90 5.45 -18.69
CA SER A 61 5.41 5.36 -17.31
C SER A 61 6.80 5.98 -17.20
N LEU A 62 7.70 5.63 -18.13
CA LEU A 62 9.05 6.18 -18.13
C LEU A 62 9.05 7.69 -18.35
N LEU A 63 8.24 8.18 -19.29
CA LEU A 63 8.08 9.61 -19.54
C LEU A 63 7.63 10.36 -18.27
N PHE A 64 6.59 9.89 -17.58
CA PHE A 64 6.09 10.54 -16.36
C PHE A 64 7.11 10.50 -15.22
N GLN A 65 7.83 9.39 -15.03
CA GLN A 65 8.91 9.31 -14.05
C GLN A 65 10.05 10.28 -14.38
N LEU A 66 10.43 10.40 -15.66
CA LEU A 66 11.47 11.34 -16.11
C LEU A 66 11.02 12.79 -15.96
N LEU A 67 9.77 13.12 -16.32
CA LEU A 67 9.21 14.46 -16.12
C LEU A 67 9.21 14.82 -14.63
N ALA A 68 8.77 13.92 -13.76
CA ALA A 68 8.76 14.14 -12.32
C ALA A 68 10.17 14.37 -11.74
N ARG A 69 11.18 13.69 -12.28
CA ARG A 69 12.59 13.80 -11.85
C ARG A 69 13.29 15.05 -12.40
N LEU A 70 13.07 15.38 -13.67
CA LEU A 70 13.89 16.32 -14.41
C LEU A 70 13.24 17.70 -14.60
N VAL A 71 11.91 17.80 -14.51
CA VAL A 71 11.18 19.06 -14.70
C VAL A 71 10.79 19.61 -13.33
N PRO A 72 11.43 20.70 -12.86
CA PRO A 72 11.10 21.30 -11.57
C PRO A 72 9.61 21.64 -11.46
N GLY A 73 8.98 21.24 -10.36
CA GLY A 73 7.57 21.49 -10.10
C GLY A 73 6.58 20.55 -10.80
N PHE A 74 7.02 19.63 -11.68
CA PHE A 74 6.11 18.67 -12.33
C PHE A 74 5.42 17.75 -11.31
N GLY A 75 6.17 17.19 -10.37
CA GLY A 75 5.59 16.35 -9.31
C GLY A 75 4.57 17.09 -8.45
N GLU A 76 4.84 18.38 -8.17
CA GLU A 76 3.88 19.22 -7.45
C GLU A 76 2.62 19.49 -8.27
N TRP A 77 2.77 19.95 -9.51
CA TRP A 77 1.66 20.17 -10.43
C TRP A 77 0.78 18.93 -10.57
N TYR A 78 1.40 17.75 -10.70
CA TYR A 78 0.70 16.48 -10.77
C TYR A 78 -0.09 16.19 -9.51
N ALA A 79 0.54 16.34 -8.33
CA ALA A 79 -0.06 16.06 -7.04
C ALA A 79 -1.25 16.98 -6.72
N VAL A 80 -1.25 18.23 -7.20
CA VAL A 80 -2.35 19.19 -6.93
C VAL A 80 -3.43 19.20 -8.02
N THR A 81 -3.10 18.85 -9.25
CA THR A 81 -4.02 19.00 -10.40
C THR A 81 -4.59 17.65 -10.84
N VAL A 82 -3.74 16.64 -11.00
CA VAL A 82 -4.11 15.34 -11.61
C VAL A 82 -4.48 14.33 -10.54
N TYR A 83 -3.64 14.16 -9.53
CA TYR A 83 -3.80 13.13 -8.51
C TYR A 83 -5.12 13.24 -7.71
N PRO A 84 -5.66 14.43 -7.37
CA PRO A 84 -6.95 14.53 -6.68
C PRO A 84 -8.12 13.99 -7.52
N VAL A 85 -8.03 14.05 -8.85
CA VAL A 85 -9.02 13.44 -9.75
C VAL A 85 -8.95 11.91 -9.68
N ILE A 86 -7.75 11.34 -9.60
CA ILE A 86 -7.53 9.90 -9.44
C ILE A 86 -8.14 9.42 -8.11
N VAL A 87 -7.82 10.10 -7.01
CA VAL A 87 -8.40 9.81 -5.69
C VAL A 87 -9.92 9.99 -5.69
N GLY A 88 -10.42 11.06 -6.31
CA GLY A 88 -11.84 11.35 -6.43
C GLY A 88 -12.62 10.40 -7.34
N THR A 89 -11.95 9.56 -8.13
CA THR A 89 -12.58 8.60 -9.03
C THR A 89 -12.32 7.17 -8.57
N LEU A 90 -11.09 6.67 -8.75
CA LEU A 90 -10.69 5.32 -8.37
C LEU A 90 -10.87 5.07 -6.87
N GLY A 91 -10.47 6.03 -6.03
CA GLY A 91 -10.65 5.93 -4.57
C GLY A 91 -12.13 5.91 -4.15
N ARG A 92 -13.02 6.58 -4.89
CA ARG A 92 -14.47 6.47 -4.65
C ARG A 92 -15.02 5.11 -5.07
N ILE A 93 -14.58 4.58 -6.20
CA ILE A 93 -14.99 3.26 -6.70
C ILE A 93 -14.54 2.17 -5.73
N SER A 94 -13.26 2.16 -5.33
CA SER A 94 -12.75 1.19 -4.36
C SER A 94 -13.42 1.38 -3.00
N GLY A 95 -13.69 2.63 -2.59
CA GLY A 95 -14.38 2.97 -1.35
C GLY A 95 -15.81 2.43 -1.20
N ILE A 96 -16.47 2.00 -2.27
CA ILE A 96 -17.80 1.35 -2.22
C ILE A 96 -17.71 0.01 -1.47
N PHE A 97 -16.60 -0.71 -1.63
CA PHE A 97 -16.45 -2.05 -1.08
C PHE A 97 -16.00 -1.99 0.39
N PRO A 98 -16.58 -2.78 1.29
CA PRO A 98 -16.21 -2.80 2.71
C PRO A 98 -14.93 -3.60 3.01
N PHE A 99 -14.31 -4.21 1.99
CA PHE A 99 -13.10 -5.02 2.08
C PHE A 99 -12.00 -4.46 1.17
N SER A 100 -10.75 -4.86 1.42
CA SER A 100 -9.58 -4.49 0.61
C SER A 100 -9.70 -5.02 -0.82
N VAL A 101 -9.93 -4.12 -1.78
CA VAL A 101 -10.10 -4.48 -3.19
C VAL A 101 -8.76 -4.96 -3.75
N VAL A 102 -7.66 -4.30 -3.39
CA VAL A 102 -6.31 -4.71 -3.80
C VAL A 102 -5.96 -6.11 -3.30
N GLU A 103 -6.26 -6.45 -2.06
CA GLU A 103 -5.95 -7.78 -1.49
C GLU A 103 -6.72 -8.86 -2.27
N SER A 104 -8.02 -8.62 -2.48
CA SER A 104 -8.87 -9.52 -3.27
C SER A 104 -8.38 -9.65 -4.72
N ALA A 105 -7.99 -8.53 -5.33
CA ALA A 105 -7.48 -8.50 -6.70
C ALA A 105 -6.15 -9.23 -6.82
N VAL A 106 -5.23 -9.09 -5.86
CA VAL A 106 -3.95 -9.80 -5.84
C VAL A 106 -4.16 -11.31 -5.79
N TYR A 107 -5.03 -11.80 -4.90
CA TYR A 107 -5.31 -13.25 -4.83
C TYR A 107 -5.96 -13.78 -6.09
N PHE A 108 -6.93 -13.04 -6.65
CA PHE A 108 -7.53 -13.40 -7.93
C PHE A 108 -6.51 -13.42 -9.07
N LEU A 109 -5.63 -12.41 -9.15
CA LEU A 109 -4.60 -12.32 -10.18
C LEU A 109 -3.57 -13.45 -10.07
N ILE A 110 -3.15 -13.82 -8.86
CA ILE A 110 -2.24 -14.95 -8.64
C ILE A 110 -2.90 -16.26 -9.09
N ALA A 111 -4.13 -16.53 -8.66
CA ALA A 111 -4.86 -17.73 -9.04
C ALA A 111 -5.07 -17.79 -10.57
N ALA A 112 -5.48 -16.67 -11.18
CA ALA A 112 -5.65 -16.57 -12.63
C ALA A 112 -4.33 -16.76 -13.39
N ALA A 113 -3.22 -16.19 -12.90
CA ALA A 113 -1.91 -16.32 -13.52
C ALA A 113 -1.39 -17.77 -13.47
N VAL A 114 -1.54 -18.45 -12.33
CA VAL A 114 -1.17 -19.87 -12.17
C VAL A 114 -2.02 -20.74 -13.09
N TRP A 115 -3.35 -20.61 -13.03
CA TRP A 115 -4.27 -21.36 -13.89
C TRP A 115 -3.97 -21.13 -15.38
N TYR A 116 -3.78 -19.87 -15.78
CA TYR A 116 -3.49 -19.51 -17.16
C TYR A 116 -2.16 -20.11 -17.64
N THR A 117 -1.13 -20.09 -16.79
CA THR A 117 0.18 -20.63 -17.11
C THR A 117 0.15 -22.15 -17.26
N ILE A 118 -0.51 -22.87 -16.34
CA ILE A 118 -0.64 -24.34 -16.40
C ILE A 118 -1.40 -24.76 -17.66
N THR A 119 -2.53 -24.13 -17.95
CA THR A 119 -3.37 -24.46 -19.12
C THR A 119 -2.69 -24.13 -20.45
N HIS A 120 -1.73 -23.19 -20.46
CA HIS A 120 -1.06 -22.72 -21.67
C HIS A 120 0.45 -23.00 -21.67
N ILE A 121 0.93 -23.97 -20.89
CA ILE A 121 2.36 -24.25 -20.71
C ILE A 121 3.09 -24.57 -22.03
N ARG A 122 2.38 -25.18 -22.99
CA ARG A 122 2.90 -25.47 -24.34
C ARG A 122 2.93 -24.25 -25.28
N ARG A 123 2.47 -23.08 -24.82
CA ARG A 123 2.34 -21.85 -25.61
C ARG A 123 3.10 -20.70 -24.95
N ILE A 124 4.35 -20.94 -24.56
CA ILE A 124 5.14 -20.02 -23.73
C ILE A 124 5.20 -18.58 -24.26
N LYS A 125 5.37 -18.38 -25.57
CA LYS A 125 5.37 -17.04 -26.18
C LYS A 125 4.08 -16.26 -25.88
N MET A 126 2.94 -16.94 -25.91
CA MET A 126 1.64 -16.34 -25.62
C MET A 126 1.54 -15.88 -24.16
N VAL A 127 2.05 -16.71 -23.25
CA VAL A 127 2.09 -16.43 -21.80
C VAL A 127 2.99 -15.24 -21.54
N LEU A 128 4.19 -15.22 -22.11
CA LEU A 128 5.17 -14.14 -21.95
C LEU A 128 4.64 -12.78 -22.46
N VAL A 129 3.98 -12.74 -23.62
CA VAL A 129 3.40 -11.49 -24.15
C VAL A 129 2.33 -10.92 -23.22
N ARG A 130 1.48 -11.77 -22.64
CA ARG A 130 0.46 -11.32 -21.68
C ARG A 130 1.04 -10.96 -20.33
N ALA A 131 2.04 -11.69 -19.86
CA ALA A 131 2.78 -11.36 -18.65
C ALA A 131 3.46 -10.00 -18.78
N LEU A 132 4.06 -9.70 -19.95
CA LEU A 132 4.65 -8.39 -20.23
C LEU A 132 3.59 -7.27 -20.19
N LEU A 133 2.41 -7.49 -20.77
CA LEU A 133 1.30 -6.53 -20.67
C LEU A 133 0.86 -6.31 -19.22
N LEU A 134 0.75 -7.38 -18.44
CA LEU A 134 0.41 -7.27 -17.03
C LEU A 134 1.47 -6.48 -16.26
N LEU A 135 2.75 -6.79 -16.43
CA LEU A 135 3.86 -6.10 -15.76
C LEU A 135 3.94 -4.62 -16.14
N THR A 136 3.83 -4.30 -17.42
CA THR A 136 3.82 -2.91 -17.91
C THR A 136 2.57 -2.15 -17.44
N GLY A 137 1.42 -2.83 -17.34
CA GLY A 137 0.21 -2.27 -16.75
C GLY A 137 0.35 -1.98 -15.24
N ILE A 138 0.94 -2.90 -14.47
CA ILE A 138 1.24 -2.71 -13.04
C ILE A 138 2.20 -1.52 -12.87
N PHE A 139 3.27 -1.46 -13.66
CA PHE A 139 4.22 -0.35 -13.61
C PHE A 139 3.54 0.99 -13.95
N PHE A 140 2.68 1.03 -14.97
CA PHE A 140 1.90 2.21 -15.33
C PHE A 140 0.96 2.67 -14.20
N LEU A 141 0.18 1.76 -13.62
CA LEU A 141 -0.70 2.07 -12.51
C LEU A 141 0.08 2.57 -11.29
N PHE A 142 1.22 1.94 -10.98
CA PHE A 142 2.10 2.40 -9.92
C PHE A 142 2.61 3.83 -10.18
N THR A 143 3.14 4.11 -11.39
CA THR A 143 3.67 5.42 -11.73
C THR A 143 2.63 6.52 -11.61
N PHE A 144 1.44 6.32 -12.20
CA PHE A 144 0.38 7.33 -12.17
C PHE A 144 -0.26 7.48 -10.79
N ASN A 145 -0.52 6.39 -10.09
CA ASN A 145 -1.26 6.47 -8.83
C ASN A 145 -0.35 6.67 -7.60
N CYS A 146 0.98 6.72 -7.78
CA CYS A 146 1.94 6.87 -6.68
C CYS A 146 3.30 7.43 -7.12
N GLY A 147 3.94 6.83 -8.12
CA GLY A 147 5.33 7.11 -8.49
C GLY A 147 5.67 8.59 -8.68
N VAL A 148 4.80 9.34 -9.37
CA VAL A 148 5.01 10.78 -9.58
C VAL A 148 4.95 11.59 -8.27
N ASN A 149 4.14 11.16 -7.30
CA ASN A 149 3.97 11.86 -6.02
C ASN A 149 5.22 11.80 -5.13
N TYR A 150 6.19 10.93 -5.39
CA TYR A 150 7.50 10.96 -4.72
C TYR A 150 8.28 12.27 -4.98
N TYR A 151 7.96 12.96 -6.07
CA TYR A 151 8.56 14.23 -6.48
C TYR A 151 7.70 15.45 -6.13
N ARG A 152 6.65 15.26 -5.33
CA ARG A 152 5.88 16.34 -4.72
C ARG A 152 6.77 17.12 -3.73
N LYS A 153 6.46 18.40 -3.48
CA LYS A 153 7.02 19.09 -2.32
C LYS A 153 6.60 18.37 -1.01
N PRO A 154 7.50 18.28 -0.01
CA PRO A 154 7.20 17.64 1.26
C PRO A 154 6.18 18.44 2.07
N PHE A 155 5.49 17.79 3.01
CA PHE A 155 4.50 18.46 3.87
C PHE A 155 5.12 19.56 4.72
N SER A 156 6.35 19.37 5.19
CA SER A 156 7.17 20.39 5.84
C SER A 156 7.30 21.72 5.09
N SER A 157 7.18 21.73 3.76
CA SER A 157 7.17 22.97 2.96
C SER A 157 5.85 23.74 2.99
N TYR A 158 4.76 23.09 3.46
CA TYR A 158 3.41 23.65 3.58
C TYR A 158 3.01 23.96 5.00
N SER A 159 3.60 23.27 5.97
CA SER A 159 3.16 23.32 7.38
C SER A 159 3.44 24.66 8.07
N GLY A 160 4.30 25.50 7.47
CA GLY A 160 4.80 26.72 8.11
C GLY A 160 5.59 26.44 9.38
N LEU A 161 6.15 25.22 9.51
CA LEU A 161 7.03 24.85 10.61
C LEU A 161 8.46 25.20 10.27
N GLU A 162 9.12 25.95 11.14
CA GLU A 162 10.55 26.22 11.01
C GLU A 162 11.36 25.06 11.59
N VAL A 163 11.82 24.19 10.69
CA VAL A 163 12.73 23.09 11.05
C VAL A 163 14.15 23.66 11.18
N ARG A 164 14.63 23.74 12.41
CA ARG A 164 15.98 24.18 12.76
C ARG A 164 16.67 23.15 13.64
N LYS A 165 18.00 23.26 13.75
CA LYS A 165 18.78 22.44 14.68
C LYS A 165 18.24 22.66 16.10
N SER A 166 17.87 21.57 16.75
CA SER A 166 17.31 21.59 18.09
C SER A 166 18.37 21.10 19.09
N SER A 167 18.28 21.59 20.32
CA SER A 167 19.20 21.18 21.39
C SER A 167 18.80 19.82 21.96
N LYS A 168 19.70 19.22 22.75
CA LYS A 168 19.36 18.04 23.56
C LYS A 168 18.26 18.39 24.57
N ASP A 169 18.29 19.58 25.14
CA ASP A 169 17.32 20.02 26.14
C ASP A 169 15.93 20.15 25.51
N ASP A 170 15.83 20.66 24.27
CA ASP A 170 14.57 20.71 23.51
C ASP A 170 13.97 19.30 23.33
N LEU A 171 14.84 18.30 23.05
CA LEU A 171 14.43 16.91 22.89
C LEU A 171 13.97 16.30 24.22
N THR A 172 14.72 16.52 25.30
CA THR A 172 14.36 16.05 26.64
C THR A 172 13.02 16.66 27.09
N GLU A 173 12.80 17.95 26.85
CA GLU A 173 11.55 18.65 27.16
C GLU A 173 10.38 18.08 26.37
N LEU A 174 10.54 17.88 25.05
CA LEU A 174 9.53 17.23 24.23
C LEU A 174 9.17 15.84 24.79
N CYS A 175 10.18 15.03 25.13
CA CYS A 175 9.93 13.70 25.68
C CYS A 175 9.21 13.77 27.04
N ALA A 176 9.58 14.71 27.92
CA ALA A 176 8.93 14.91 29.21
C ALA A 176 7.44 15.30 29.06
N VAL A 177 7.14 16.22 28.13
CA VAL A 177 5.75 16.62 27.80
C VAL A 177 4.96 15.43 27.27
N LEU A 178 5.54 14.64 26.36
CA LEU A 178 4.91 13.43 25.83
C LEU A 178 4.66 12.40 26.93
N THR A 179 5.62 12.12 27.81
CA THR A 179 5.46 11.19 28.95
C THR A 179 4.30 11.63 29.83
N LYS A 180 4.28 12.90 30.24
CA LYS A 180 3.18 13.45 31.08
C LYS A 180 1.82 13.31 30.39
N THR A 181 1.76 13.60 29.10
CA THR A 181 0.52 13.55 28.32
C THR A 181 0.02 12.12 28.19
N VAL A 182 0.90 11.16 27.88
CA VAL A 182 0.55 9.74 27.82
C VAL A 182 0.03 9.24 29.17
N ASN A 183 0.72 9.57 30.27
CA ASN A 183 0.29 9.20 31.61
C ASN A 183 -1.09 9.74 31.95
N GLN A 184 -1.40 10.99 31.56
CA GLN A 184 -2.74 11.56 31.76
C GLN A 184 -3.82 10.74 31.05
N TYR A 185 -3.60 10.34 29.79
CA TYR A 185 -4.55 9.48 29.08
C TYR A 185 -4.72 8.12 29.76
N CYS A 186 -3.63 7.54 30.27
CA CYS A 186 -3.71 6.33 31.06
C CYS A 186 -4.57 6.55 32.31
N GLU A 187 -4.33 7.61 33.10
CA GLU A 187 -5.09 7.99 34.29
C GLU A 187 -6.57 8.20 34.02
N ASP A 188 -6.91 8.84 32.90
CA ASP A 188 -8.29 9.07 32.43
C ASP A 188 -8.99 7.77 32.00
N GLY A 189 -8.28 6.64 32.01
CA GLY A 189 -8.81 5.33 31.62
C GLY A 189 -8.95 5.15 30.12
N VAL A 190 -8.25 5.95 29.32
CA VAL A 190 -8.26 5.84 27.86
C VAL A 190 -7.39 4.65 27.46
N GLY A 191 -8.06 3.59 27.01
CA GLY A 191 -7.41 2.38 26.52
C GLY A 191 -7.17 2.40 25.00
N ALA A 192 -6.29 1.50 24.58
CA ALA A 192 -5.99 1.21 23.19
C ALA A 192 -7.18 0.62 22.41
N ALA A 193 -8.07 -0.12 23.09
CA ALA A 193 -9.13 -0.91 22.47
C ALA A 193 -10.17 -0.02 21.76
N MET A 194 -10.45 -0.33 20.48
CA MET A 194 -11.45 0.36 19.68
C MET A 194 -12.12 -0.60 18.67
N ASP A 195 -13.42 -0.43 18.42
CA ASP A 195 -14.06 -1.11 17.29
C ASP A 195 -13.47 -0.63 15.95
N MET A 196 -13.15 -1.56 15.07
CA MET A 196 -12.48 -1.24 13.81
C MET A 196 -13.30 -0.33 12.88
N LYS A 197 -14.63 -0.38 12.91
CA LYS A 197 -15.45 0.53 12.09
C LYS A 197 -15.36 1.96 12.62
N ASP A 198 -15.32 2.11 13.93
CA ASP A 198 -15.13 3.40 14.57
C ASP A 198 -13.73 3.93 14.32
N ALA A 199 -12.70 3.07 14.40
CA ALA A 199 -11.34 3.42 14.00
C ALA A 199 -11.28 3.96 12.57
N ASN A 200 -11.89 3.27 11.60
CA ASN A 200 -11.86 3.69 10.20
C ASN A 200 -12.59 5.02 9.95
N ARG A 201 -13.71 5.25 10.64
CA ARG A 201 -14.47 6.50 10.53
C ARG A 201 -13.72 7.66 11.16
N GLU A 202 -13.14 7.44 12.34
CA GLU A 202 -12.41 8.46 13.07
C GLU A 202 -11.15 8.88 12.34
N GLY A 203 -10.40 7.96 11.74
CA GLY A 203 -9.21 8.31 10.96
C GLY A 203 -9.52 9.24 9.78
N VAL A 204 -10.64 9.01 9.09
CA VAL A 204 -11.12 9.94 8.05
C VAL A 204 -11.51 11.29 8.64
N ALA A 205 -12.16 11.31 9.81
CA ALA A 205 -12.54 12.56 10.47
C ALA A 205 -11.32 13.37 10.93
N ALA A 206 -10.35 12.72 11.56
CA ALA A 206 -9.08 13.29 11.99
C ALA A 206 -8.31 13.91 10.82
N MET A 207 -8.17 13.19 9.71
CA MET A 207 -7.50 13.70 8.51
C MET A 207 -8.25 14.87 7.86
N ARG A 208 -9.59 14.86 7.86
CA ARG A 208 -10.40 15.98 7.36
C ARG A 208 -10.21 17.23 8.19
N ARG A 209 -10.23 17.11 9.53
CA ARG A 209 -9.98 18.21 10.44
C ARG A 209 -8.58 18.77 10.27
N LEU A 210 -7.56 17.90 10.17
CA LEU A 210 -6.21 18.34 9.87
C LEU A 210 -6.14 19.10 8.52
N GLY A 211 -6.97 18.70 7.55
CA GLY A 211 -7.15 19.39 6.28
C GLY A 211 -7.76 20.80 6.38
N GLU A 212 -8.48 21.13 7.46
CA GLU A 212 -8.97 22.49 7.72
C GLU A 212 -7.82 23.43 8.07
N GLN A 213 -6.80 22.93 8.78
CA GLN A 213 -5.59 23.67 9.11
C GLN A 213 -4.57 23.66 7.96
N TYR A 214 -4.45 22.54 7.25
CA TYR A 214 -3.50 22.34 6.15
C TYR A 214 -4.23 21.96 4.86
N PRO A 215 -4.56 22.94 3.98
CA PRO A 215 -5.37 22.73 2.79
C PRO A 215 -4.86 21.65 1.82
N GLN A 216 -3.56 21.34 1.83
CA GLN A 216 -2.96 20.29 1.00
C GLN A 216 -3.46 18.88 1.38
N LEU A 217 -3.93 18.70 2.62
CA LEU A 217 -4.57 17.48 3.12
C LEU A 217 -6.10 17.50 2.89
N ALA A 218 -6.72 18.65 2.63
CA ALA A 218 -8.17 18.74 2.46
C ALA A 218 -8.73 17.93 1.27
N GLY A 219 -9.87 17.27 1.46
CA GLY A 219 -10.66 16.67 0.39
C GLY A 219 -11.22 15.30 0.73
N TYR A 220 -11.49 14.49 -0.30
CA TYR A 220 -12.06 13.16 -0.12
C TYR A 220 -11.00 12.15 0.36
N TYR A 221 -11.40 11.35 1.35
CA TYR A 221 -10.69 10.18 1.83
C TYR A 221 -11.63 8.98 1.74
N PRO A 222 -11.27 7.90 1.04
CA PRO A 222 -11.98 6.63 1.16
C PRO A 222 -11.76 6.07 2.56
N ARG A 223 -12.68 5.20 2.99
CA ARG A 223 -12.52 4.51 4.27
C ARG A 223 -11.27 3.63 4.21
N PRO A 224 -10.36 3.72 5.21
CA PRO A 224 -9.26 2.77 5.34
C PRO A 224 -9.82 1.36 5.55
N LYS A 225 -9.06 0.35 5.11
CA LYS A 225 -9.56 -1.02 5.01
C LYS A 225 -8.61 -2.00 5.69
N PRO A 226 -9.08 -2.71 6.73
CA PRO A 226 -8.29 -3.77 7.34
C PRO A 226 -8.07 -4.90 6.33
N LEU A 227 -6.88 -5.48 6.34
CA LEU A 227 -6.59 -6.67 5.53
C LEU A 227 -7.30 -7.90 6.11
N ALA A 228 -7.94 -8.68 5.24
CA ALA A 228 -8.59 -9.93 5.62
C ALA A 228 -7.56 -10.95 6.13
N TRP A 229 -6.38 -11.00 5.50
CA TRP A 229 -5.28 -11.87 5.89
C TRP A 229 -4.03 -11.05 6.26
N SER A 230 -4.08 -10.46 7.46
CA SER A 230 -3.01 -9.58 7.96
C SER A 230 -1.69 -10.29 8.26
N TYR A 231 -1.70 -11.63 8.40
CA TYR A 231 -0.50 -12.44 8.62
C TYR A 231 0.66 -12.11 7.67
N PHE A 232 0.39 -11.86 6.39
CA PHE A 232 1.44 -11.53 5.42
C PHE A 232 2.13 -10.21 5.78
N PHE A 233 1.36 -9.21 6.19
CA PHE A 233 1.88 -7.93 6.67
C PHE A 233 2.67 -8.12 7.98
N SER A 234 2.17 -8.96 8.89
CA SER A 234 2.87 -9.29 10.14
C SER A 234 4.25 -9.90 9.87
N VAL A 235 4.34 -10.89 8.96
CA VAL A 235 5.62 -11.52 8.55
C VAL A 235 6.58 -10.53 7.88
N GLN A 236 6.05 -9.53 7.18
CA GLN A 236 6.83 -8.49 6.52
C GLN A 236 7.18 -7.31 7.43
N GLN A 237 6.73 -7.32 8.69
CA GLN A 237 6.85 -6.20 9.63
C GLN A 237 6.17 -4.90 9.13
N LEU A 238 5.05 -5.03 8.42
CA LEU A 238 4.28 -3.91 7.89
C LEU A 238 3.04 -3.63 8.75
N CYS A 239 2.92 -2.38 9.22
CA CYS A 239 1.72 -1.89 9.90
C CYS A 239 0.62 -1.56 8.90
N GLY A 240 0.98 -0.97 7.76
CA GLY A 240 0.05 -0.55 6.72
C GLY A 240 0.70 -0.41 5.35
N GLN A 241 -0.15 -0.13 4.36
CA GLN A 241 0.26 0.15 3.00
C GLN A 241 -0.81 0.96 2.27
N TYR A 242 -0.40 2.07 1.68
CA TYR A 242 -1.14 2.74 0.63
C TYR A 242 -1.02 1.94 -0.65
N SER A 243 -2.14 1.44 -1.15
CA SER A 243 -2.22 0.55 -2.29
C SER A 243 -2.51 1.35 -3.56
N PRO A 244 -1.50 1.62 -4.41
CA PRO A 244 -1.66 2.54 -5.54
C PRO A 244 -2.57 1.98 -6.64
N PHE A 245 -2.74 0.67 -6.73
CA PHE A 245 -3.50 0.03 -7.80
C PHE A 245 -5.02 0.25 -7.68
N THR A 246 -5.50 0.49 -6.47
CA THR A 246 -6.92 0.69 -6.14
C THR A 246 -7.15 1.98 -5.36
N VAL A 247 -6.08 2.72 -5.04
CA VAL A 247 -6.10 3.97 -4.27
C VAL A 247 -6.79 3.76 -2.92
N GLU A 248 -6.29 2.78 -2.18
CA GLU A 248 -6.80 2.36 -0.87
C GLU A 248 -5.72 2.55 0.21
N ALA A 249 -6.13 2.97 1.40
CA ALA A 249 -5.31 2.85 2.61
C ALA A 249 -5.63 1.51 3.26
N ASN A 250 -4.64 0.62 3.37
CA ASN A 250 -4.78 -0.69 3.98
C ASN A 250 -3.91 -0.80 5.23
N TYR A 251 -4.38 -1.55 6.22
CA TYR A 251 -3.63 -1.76 7.45
C TYR A 251 -3.75 -3.18 7.98
N ASN A 252 -2.72 -3.58 8.71
CA ASN A 252 -2.64 -4.81 9.49
C ASN A 252 -3.61 -4.70 10.66
N ARG A 253 -4.70 -5.48 10.63
CA ARG A 253 -5.71 -5.44 11.71
C ARG A 253 -5.34 -6.30 12.92
N GLU A 254 -4.28 -7.09 12.82
CA GLU A 254 -3.82 -7.99 13.89
C GLU A 254 -2.78 -7.31 14.78
N MET A 255 -2.16 -6.21 14.32
CA MET A 255 -1.22 -5.44 15.14
C MET A 255 -1.92 -4.83 16.37
N PRO A 256 -1.16 -4.49 17.43
CA PRO A 256 -1.74 -3.95 18.66
C PRO A 256 -2.63 -2.73 18.43
N ASP A 257 -3.75 -2.69 19.14
CA ASP A 257 -4.82 -1.72 18.91
C ASP A 257 -4.35 -0.25 19.00
N TYR A 258 -3.43 0.06 19.92
CA TYR A 258 -2.97 1.44 20.10
C TYR A 258 -2.24 1.97 18.85
N ASN A 259 -1.69 1.10 18.00
CA ASN A 259 -0.93 1.51 16.82
C ASN A 259 -1.83 1.70 15.58
N ILE A 260 -3.06 1.17 15.61
CA ILE A 260 -4.01 1.23 14.50
C ILE A 260 -4.40 2.66 14.13
N PRO A 261 -4.75 3.57 15.07
CA PRO A 261 -5.13 4.94 14.72
C PRO A 261 -4.03 5.71 13.98
N HIS A 262 -2.79 5.71 14.50
CA HIS A 262 -1.66 6.36 13.85
C HIS A 262 -1.40 5.79 12.47
N THR A 263 -1.39 4.47 12.33
CA THR A 263 -1.20 3.80 11.04
C THR A 263 -2.28 4.19 10.04
N ILE A 264 -3.55 4.24 10.45
CA ILE A 264 -4.64 4.68 9.57
C ILE A 264 -4.37 6.10 9.05
N CYS A 265 -4.04 7.04 9.92
CA CYS A 265 -3.77 8.42 9.51
C CYS A 265 -2.51 8.52 8.64
N HIS A 266 -1.48 7.73 8.93
CA HIS A 266 -0.27 7.60 8.11
C HIS A 266 -0.64 7.16 6.68
N GLU A 267 -1.36 6.07 6.51
CA GLU A 267 -1.73 5.56 5.17
C GLU A 267 -2.67 6.51 4.42
N LEU A 268 -3.58 7.19 5.14
CA LEU A 268 -4.42 8.23 4.55
C LEU A 268 -3.61 9.45 4.11
N SER A 269 -2.45 9.73 4.72
CA SER A 269 -1.57 10.81 4.26
C SER A 269 -0.94 10.49 2.89
N HIS A 270 -0.57 9.24 2.64
CA HIS A 270 -0.11 8.79 1.32
C HIS A 270 -1.20 8.94 0.27
N LEU A 271 -2.46 8.67 0.63
CA LEU A 271 -3.61 8.87 -0.25
C LEU A 271 -3.79 10.34 -0.68
N ARG A 272 -3.19 11.28 0.06
CA ARG A 272 -3.12 12.70 -0.34
C ARG A 272 -1.93 13.06 -1.20
N GLY A 273 -1.04 12.12 -1.50
CA GLY A 273 0.13 12.32 -2.34
C GLY A 273 1.41 12.61 -1.56
N PHE A 274 1.42 12.39 -0.23
CA PHE A 274 2.62 12.56 0.59
C PHE A 274 3.33 11.21 0.76
N MET A 275 4.24 10.87 -0.15
CA MET A 275 4.86 9.54 -0.22
C MET A 275 6.14 9.38 0.63
N ARG A 276 6.55 10.42 1.36
CA ARG A 276 7.72 10.34 2.24
C ARG A 276 7.29 9.77 3.58
N GLU A 277 7.87 8.65 4.00
CA GLU A 277 7.54 7.97 5.26
C GLU A 277 7.64 8.90 6.48
N ASP A 278 8.71 9.70 6.59
CA ASP A 278 8.87 10.61 7.72
C ASP A 278 7.77 11.69 7.77
N GLU A 279 7.37 12.19 6.60
CA GLU A 279 6.30 13.20 6.53
C GLU A 279 4.94 12.54 6.83
N ALA A 280 4.71 11.34 6.33
CA ALA A 280 3.51 10.56 6.59
C ALA A 280 3.37 10.18 8.08
N ASN A 281 4.46 9.79 8.73
CA ASN A 281 4.53 9.55 10.17
C ASN A 281 4.18 10.81 10.98
N PHE A 282 4.70 11.95 10.57
CA PHE A 282 4.41 13.23 11.22
C PHE A 282 2.97 13.71 10.98
N ILE A 283 2.44 13.57 9.75
CA ILE A 283 1.03 13.85 9.45
C ILE A 283 0.12 12.93 10.26
N GLY A 284 0.46 11.65 10.36
CA GLY A 284 -0.26 10.67 11.17
C GLY A 284 -0.30 11.08 12.65
N TYR A 285 0.85 11.49 13.19
CA TYR A 285 0.96 12.05 14.54
C TYR A 285 0.04 13.28 14.72
N LEU A 286 0.14 14.28 13.84
CA LEU A 286 -0.66 15.51 13.91
C LEU A 286 -2.16 15.23 13.82
N ALA A 287 -2.58 14.34 12.93
CA ALA A 287 -3.99 13.97 12.77
C ALA A 287 -4.52 13.30 14.04
N CYS A 288 -3.75 12.38 14.62
CA CYS A 288 -4.11 11.69 15.84
C CYS A 288 -4.23 12.63 17.05
N ILE A 289 -3.24 13.49 17.31
CA ILE A 289 -3.30 14.41 18.46
C ILE A 289 -4.38 15.48 18.30
N GLY A 290 -4.76 15.81 17.06
CA GLY A 290 -5.85 16.73 16.72
C GLY A 290 -7.24 16.08 16.60
N SER A 291 -7.37 14.76 16.75
CA SER A 291 -8.65 14.05 16.68
C SER A 291 -9.59 14.43 17.84
N ASP A 292 -10.89 14.19 17.72
CA ASP A 292 -11.83 14.31 18.86
C ASP A 292 -11.88 13.02 19.70
N SER A 293 -11.33 11.91 19.18
CA SER A 293 -11.32 10.63 19.87
C SER A 293 -10.14 10.52 20.84
N PRO A 294 -10.38 10.26 22.14
CA PRO A 294 -9.31 10.08 23.12
C PRO A 294 -8.34 8.96 22.75
N SER A 295 -8.82 7.84 22.21
CA SER A 295 -7.96 6.72 21.80
C SER A 295 -7.07 7.06 20.59
N TYR A 296 -7.54 7.92 19.67
CA TYR A 296 -6.68 8.44 18.60
C TYR A 296 -5.59 9.35 19.15
N ARG A 297 -5.92 10.23 20.11
CA ARG A 297 -4.94 11.09 20.76
C ARG A 297 -3.90 10.26 21.52
N TYR A 298 -4.36 9.27 22.30
CA TYR A 298 -3.47 8.33 22.99
C TYR A 298 -2.52 7.63 22.02
N SER A 299 -3.04 7.05 20.92
CA SER A 299 -2.23 6.46 19.86
C SER A 299 -1.18 7.43 19.30
N GLY A 300 -1.59 8.65 18.96
CA GLY A 300 -0.69 9.69 18.46
C GLY A 300 0.41 10.04 19.46
N TYR A 301 0.06 10.30 20.72
CA TYR A 301 1.02 10.66 21.75
C TYR A 301 1.96 9.51 22.11
N LEU A 302 1.48 8.28 22.21
CA LEU A 302 2.32 7.11 22.52
C LEU A 302 3.27 6.79 21.36
N THR A 303 2.81 6.84 20.10
CA THR A 303 3.68 6.69 18.93
C THR A 303 4.70 7.83 18.83
N GLY A 304 4.27 9.07 19.09
CA GLY A 304 5.17 10.23 19.17
C GLY A 304 6.22 10.07 20.27
N TRP A 305 5.83 9.57 21.45
CA TRP A 305 6.72 9.24 22.55
C TRP A 305 7.79 8.24 22.09
N VAL A 306 7.40 7.14 21.45
CA VAL A 306 8.34 6.14 20.91
C VAL A 306 9.34 6.77 19.92
N TYR A 307 8.90 7.65 19.02
CA TYR A 307 9.83 8.33 18.10
C TYR A 307 10.82 9.24 18.83
N ALA A 308 10.33 10.07 19.75
CA ALA A 308 11.15 11.05 20.44
C ALA A 308 12.12 10.37 21.43
N THR A 309 11.67 9.39 22.20
CA THR A 309 12.51 8.70 23.18
C THR A 309 13.53 7.77 22.53
N ASN A 310 13.23 7.17 21.38
CA ASN A 310 14.25 6.45 20.59
C ASN A 310 15.36 7.37 20.08
N ALA A 311 15.05 8.62 19.76
CA ALA A 311 16.08 9.61 19.43
C ALA A 311 16.85 10.07 20.68
N LEU A 312 16.16 10.24 21.81
CA LEU A 312 16.77 10.59 23.08
C LEU A 312 17.73 9.50 23.55
N ALA A 313 17.36 8.22 23.49
CA ALA A 313 18.21 7.10 23.89
C ALA A 313 19.57 7.08 23.16
N LYS A 314 19.63 7.58 21.91
CA LYS A 314 20.87 7.70 21.13
C LYS A 314 21.75 8.90 21.54
N THR A 315 21.16 9.86 22.24
CA THR A 315 21.77 11.17 22.56
C THR A 315 22.09 11.30 24.04
N ASP A 316 21.19 10.82 24.90
CA ASP A 316 21.29 10.78 26.35
C ASP A 316 20.51 9.58 26.89
N MET A 317 21.26 8.52 27.22
CA MET A 317 20.68 7.29 27.75
C MET A 317 20.13 7.48 29.17
N ASP A 318 20.74 8.33 30.00
CA ASP A 318 20.33 8.50 31.39
C ASP A 318 18.96 9.19 31.46
N ALA A 319 18.79 10.29 30.72
CA ALA A 319 17.50 10.97 30.60
C ALA A 319 16.41 10.07 29.99
N TYR A 320 16.78 9.22 29.02
CA TYR A 320 15.86 8.23 28.46
C TYR A 320 15.39 7.22 29.52
N LEU A 321 16.30 6.69 30.35
CA LEU A 321 15.98 5.75 31.42
C LEU A 321 15.10 6.38 32.50
N GLU A 322 15.36 7.63 32.87
CA GLU A 322 14.50 8.38 33.79
C GLU A 322 13.07 8.52 33.26
N LEU A 323 12.90 8.89 31.99
CA LEU A 323 11.59 9.01 31.35
C LEU A 323 10.88 7.67 31.20
N CYS A 324 11.63 6.59 30.92
CA CYS A 324 11.10 5.23 30.94
C CYS A 324 10.54 4.86 32.32
N GLY A 325 11.24 5.22 33.39
CA GLY A 325 10.81 4.99 34.76
C GLY A 325 9.61 5.84 35.19
N ALA A 326 9.38 6.97 34.52
CA ALA A 326 8.24 7.85 34.76
C ALA A 326 6.98 7.50 33.94
N LEU A 327 7.10 6.67 32.91
CA LEU A 327 5.97 6.28 32.06
C LEU A 327 5.02 5.33 32.80
N ASP A 328 3.71 5.56 32.67
CA ASP A 328 2.67 4.75 33.30
C ASP A 328 2.73 3.29 32.84
N GLU A 329 2.54 2.36 33.78
CA GLU A 329 2.60 0.92 33.53
C GLU A 329 1.57 0.46 32.48
N ARG A 330 0.43 1.14 32.34
CA ARG A 330 -0.58 0.83 31.32
C ARG A 330 -0.06 1.10 29.91
N ALA A 331 0.69 2.18 29.71
CA ALA A 331 1.36 2.44 28.43
C ALA A 331 2.46 1.39 28.17
N TRP A 332 3.19 0.96 29.21
CA TRP A 332 4.15 -0.13 29.08
C TRP A 332 3.52 -1.46 28.69
N VAL A 333 2.31 -1.77 29.17
CA VAL A 333 1.56 -2.97 28.73
C VAL A 333 1.33 -2.94 27.21
N ASP A 334 0.91 -1.80 26.66
CA ASP A 334 0.69 -1.64 25.22
C ASP A 334 2.00 -1.78 24.42
N LEU A 335 3.07 -1.11 24.88
CA LEU A 335 4.39 -1.19 24.23
C LEU A 335 5.00 -2.59 24.26
N ARG A 336 4.87 -3.31 25.39
CA ARG A 336 5.31 -4.71 25.49
C ARG A 336 4.47 -5.62 24.60
N GLY A 337 3.15 -5.43 24.58
CA GLY A 337 2.26 -6.14 23.67
C GLY A 337 2.65 -5.95 22.21
N ASN A 338 3.08 -4.74 21.82
CA ASN A 338 3.64 -4.49 20.50
C ASN A 338 4.94 -5.22 20.23
N ASN A 339 5.90 -5.14 21.14
CA ASN A 339 7.18 -5.81 20.97
C ASN A 339 7.00 -7.34 20.88
N GLU A 340 6.17 -7.91 21.75
CA GLU A 340 5.82 -9.34 21.72
C GLU A 340 5.08 -9.72 20.44
N PHE A 341 4.16 -8.88 19.97
CA PHE A 341 3.45 -9.13 18.71
C PHE A 341 4.43 -9.28 17.55
N TRP A 342 5.32 -8.29 17.36
CA TRP A 342 6.25 -8.23 16.22
C TRP A 342 7.41 -9.23 16.33
N ALA A 343 7.88 -9.53 17.55
CA ALA A 343 8.94 -10.51 17.79
C ALA A 343 8.58 -11.92 17.30
N ARG A 344 7.29 -12.28 17.28
CA ARG A 344 6.81 -13.57 16.74
C ARG A 344 7.02 -13.71 15.23
N TYR A 345 7.19 -12.59 14.54
CA TYR A 345 7.34 -12.52 13.09
C TYR A 345 8.74 -12.06 12.68
N ASP A 346 9.65 -11.87 13.64
CA ASP A 346 11.03 -11.51 13.32
C ASP A 346 11.78 -12.72 12.75
N GLY A 347 12.50 -12.49 11.65
CA GLY A 347 13.19 -13.54 10.92
C GLY A 347 13.55 -13.15 9.48
N LYS A 348 14.03 -14.12 8.71
CA LYS A 348 14.58 -13.87 7.36
C LYS A 348 13.62 -13.15 6.41
N ALA A 349 12.32 -13.43 6.49
CA ALA A 349 11.33 -12.75 5.66
C ALA A 349 11.21 -11.26 6.00
N ALA A 350 11.28 -10.90 7.29
CA ALA A 350 11.32 -9.53 7.76
C ALA A 350 12.61 -8.81 7.30
N GLU A 351 13.77 -9.45 7.43
CA GLU A 351 15.04 -8.89 6.95
C GLU A 351 15.01 -8.56 5.45
N VAL A 352 14.52 -9.50 4.62
CA VAL A 352 14.37 -9.28 3.18
C VAL A 352 13.37 -8.17 2.88
N SER A 353 12.24 -8.13 3.59
CA SER A 353 11.24 -7.06 3.48
C SER A 353 11.86 -5.68 3.75
N ASN A 354 12.59 -5.56 4.86
CA ASN A 354 13.25 -4.32 5.26
C ASN A 354 14.29 -3.85 4.24
N GLN A 355 15.11 -4.77 3.69
CA GLN A 355 16.08 -4.44 2.65
C GLN A 355 15.42 -3.97 1.35
N LEU A 356 14.33 -4.62 0.94
CA LEU A 356 13.58 -4.23 -0.25
C LEU A 356 12.90 -2.88 -0.07
N ASN A 357 12.32 -2.61 1.10
CA ASN A 357 11.72 -1.33 1.43
C ASN A 357 12.75 -0.19 1.42
N ASP A 358 13.89 -0.37 2.11
CA ASP A 358 14.97 0.62 2.13
C ASP A 358 15.51 0.91 0.72
N THR A 359 15.70 -0.13 -0.10
CA THR A 359 16.10 0.02 -1.51
C THR A 359 15.04 0.79 -2.30
N TYR A 360 13.77 0.47 -2.11
CA TYR A 360 12.65 1.14 -2.77
C TYR A 360 12.58 2.63 -2.42
N LEU A 361 12.75 3.01 -1.15
CA LEU A 361 12.76 4.41 -0.72
C LEU A 361 13.95 5.18 -1.33
N LYS A 362 15.14 4.58 -1.37
CA LYS A 362 16.34 5.17 -1.97
C LYS A 362 16.19 5.43 -3.47
N ILE A 363 15.60 4.48 -4.21
CA ILE A 363 15.37 4.63 -5.66
C ILE A 363 14.40 5.78 -5.97
N ASN A 364 13.46 6.06 -5.05
CA ASN A 364 12.50 7.15 -5.16
C ASN A 364 12.99 8.47 -4.55
N SER A 365 14.31 8.66 -4.48
CA SER A 365 14.97 9.92 -4.11
C SER A 365 14.55 10.45 -2.74
N GLN A 366 14.23 9.55 -1.80
CA GLN A 366 14.02 9.90 -0.40
C GLN A 366 15.36 10.13 0.31
N ALA A 367 16.06 11.18 -0.11
CA ALA A 367 17.30 11.61 0.50
C ALA A 367 17.04 12.46 1.75
N ASP A 368 17.98 12.37 2.68
CA ASP A 368 17.90 13.02 3.97
C ASP A 368 18.34 14.49 3.89
N GLY A 369 17.54 15.37 4.50
CA GLY A 369 17.92 16.77 4.69
C GLY A 369 18.80 16.93 5.93
N VAL A 370 18.90 18.16 6.44
CA VAL A 370 19.53 18.41 7.76
C VAL A 370 18.73 17.65 8.82
N LYS A 371 19.35 16.68 9.49
CA LYS A 371 18.73 15.86 10.55
C LYS A 371 19.46 16.10 11.86
N SER A 372 18.74 16.49 12.92
CA SER A 372 19.29 16.46 14.29
C SER A 372 19.01 15.10 14.91
N TYR A 373 17.74 14.70 14.89
CA TYR A 373 17.26 13.48 15.56
C TYR A 373 16.47 12.54 14.64
N GLY A 374 16.31 12.93 13.37
CA GLY A 374 15.46 12.27 12.38
C GLY A 374 14.30 13.18 12.00
N ARG A 375 13.85 13.12 10.74
CA ARG A 375 12.93 14.12 10.17
C ARG A 375 11.59 14.19 10.92
N VAL A 376 11.03 13.05 11.35
CA VAL A 376 9.79 13.02 12.16
C VAL A 376 9.96 13.80 13.46
N VAL A 377 11.03 13.51 14.21
CA VAL A 377 11.31 14.13 15.52
C VAL A 377 11.63 15.62 15.35
N ASP A 378 12.41 15.99 14.33
CA ASP A 378 12.72 17.39 14.02
C ASP A 378 11.44 18.19 13.67
N LEU A 379 10.45 17.57 13.02
CA LEU A 379 9.13 18.17 12.77
C LEU A 379 8.28 18.27 14.04
N MET A 380 8.31 17.26 14.92
CA MET A 380 7.64 17.31 16.22
C MET A 380 8.20 18.43 17.09
N LEU A 381 9.53 18.60 17.12
CA LEU A 381 10.20 19.69 17.82
C LEU A 381 9.82 21.06 17.26
N ALA A 382 9.77 21.20 15.93
CA ALA A 382 9.31 22.43 15.29
C ALA A 382 7.85 22.77 15.63
N TYR A 383 7.00 21.75 15.70
CA TYR A 383 5.60 21.89 16.08
C TYR A 383 5.44 22.29 17.55
N ALA A 384 6.15 21.63 18.47
CA ALA A 384 6.13 21.97 19.89
C ALA A 384 6.54 23.43 20.15
N ARG A 385 7.60 23.90 19.48
CA ARG A 385 8.02 25.31 19.56
C ARG A 385 6.93 26.26 19.07
N LYS A 386 6.33 25.98 17.91
CA LYS A 386 5.24 26.81 17.37
C LYS A 386 4.05 26.90 18.34
N GLN A 387 3.72 25.80 19.03
CA GLN A 387 2.67 25.82 20.05
C GLN A 387 3.05 26.67 21.26
N ALA A 388 4.28 26.53 21.76
CA ALA A 388 4.78 27.34 22.87
C ALA A 388 4.75 28.85 22.53
N ASP A 389 5.19 29.21 21.32
CA ASP A 389 5.18 30.60 20.84
C ASP A 389 3.75 31.15 20.72
N SER A 390 2.78 30.34 20.27
CA SER A 390 1.37 30.76 20.21
C SER A 390 0.77 31.02 21.58
N LEU A 391 1.12 30.20 22.59
CA LEU A 391 0.65 30.39 23.96
C LEU A 391 1.26 31.63 24.61
N ALA A 392 2.55 31.89 24.37
CA ALA A 392 3.25 33.06 24.91
C ALA A 392 2.84 34.39 24.25
N GLY A 393 2.24 34.35 23.05
CA GLY A 393 1.73 35.53 22.35
C GLY A 393 0.26 35.87 22.64
N GLU A 394 -0.45 34.99 23.35
CA GLU A 394 -1.83 35.22 23.83
C GLU A 394 -1.88 35.79 25.27
N GLU A 395 -0.77 35.73 26.00
CA GLU A 395 -0.53 36.45 27.29
C GLU A 395 -0.01 37.87 27.06
#